data_AF-A0A1J7IM54-F1
#
_entry.id   AF-A0A1J7IM54-F1
#
_cell.length_a   1.000
_cell.length_b   1.000
_cell.length_c   1.000
_cell.angle_alpha   90.00
_cell.angle_beta   90.00
_cell.angle_gamma   90.00
#
_symmetry.space_group_name_H-M   'P 1'
#
loop_
_entity.id
_entity.type
_entity.pdbx_description
1 polymer ?
#
loop_
_entity_poly.entity_id
_entity_poly.type
_entity_poly.pdbx_seq_one_letter_code
_entity_poly.pdbx_strand_id
1 'polypeptide(L)'
;MLVPSSTGCIFSPGEDADMFVIPFMTRLGITNSWGGWSIIGGTITNPGIWSYEGVAGAHIVFSGLCFLAAIWHWVYWDLEIFSDERTGKPSLDLPKIFGIHLFLAGVACFGFGAFHVTGLYGPELV
;
A
#
# COMPACT_ATOMS: atom_id res chain seq x y z
N MET A 1 -4.36 15.40 -17.79
CA MET A 1 -3.07 16.00 -18.19
C MET A 1 -2.82 17.14 -17.22
N LEU A 2 -2.00 16.91 -16.19
CA LEU A 2 -1.67 17.93 -15.20
C LEU A 2 -0.61 18.85 -15.82
N VAL A 3 -0.93 20.14 -15.93
CA VAL A 3 -0.10 21.18 -16.55
C VAL A 3 0.90 21.71 -15.51
N PRO A 4 2.18 21.95 -15.85
CA PRO A 4 3.12 22.57 -14.92
C PRO A 4 2.91 24.08 -14.83
N SER A 5 2.89 24.64 -13.62
CA SER A 5 2.92 26.09 -13.38
C SER A 5 4.36 26.62 -13.42
N SER A 6 4.55 27.80 -14.02
CA SER A 6 5.83 28.44 -14.40
C SER A 6 6.61 29.10 -13.25
N THR A 7 6.30 28.76 -12.02
CA THR A 7 7.02 29.17 -10.80
C THR A 7 7.13 27.90 -9.98
N GLY A 8 8.36 27.46 -9.68
CA GLY A 8 8.67 26.15 -9.08
C GLY A 8 7.70 25.76 -7.97
N CYS A 9 7.47 24.46 -7.75
CA CYS A 9 6.40 23.97 -6.86
C CYS A 9 6.56 24.46 -5.41
N ILE A 10 6.14 25.69 -5.16
CA ILE A 10 5.37 26.05 -4.00
C ILE A 10 4.02 25.37 -4.27
N PHE A 11 3.80 24.25 -3.60
CA PHE A 11 2.46 23.82 -3.31
C PHE A 11 1.76 25.02 -2.67
N SER A 12 0.84 25.68 -3.38
CA SER A 12 -0.16 26.47 -2.67
C SER A 12 -1.16 25.44 -2.15
N PRO A 13 -1.21 25.16 -0.84
CA PRO A 13 -2.25 24.30 -0.29
C PRO A 13 -3.57 25.07 -0.38
N GLY A 14 -4.37 24.79 -1.41
CA GLY A 14 -5.47 25.66 -1.87
C GLY A 14 -4.95 26.51 -3.03
N GLU A 15 -5.46 26.41 -4.25
CA GLU A 15 -6.85 26.73 -4.58
C GLU A 15 -7.35 25.80 -5.71
N ASP A 16 -8.22 24.85 -5.34
CA ASP A 16 -9.14 24.08 -6.21
C ASP A 16 -8.80 22.64 -6.67
N ALA A 17 -7.87 21.93 -6.02
CA ALA A 17 -7.74 20.47 -6.20
C ALA A 17 -7.91 19.71 -4.87
N ASP A 18 -9.09 19.10 -4.67
CA ASP A 18 -9.37 18.22 -3.53
C ASP A 18 -8.64 16.87 -3.71
N MET A 19 -7.36 16.84 -3.37
CA MET A 19 -6.49 15.68 -3.53
C MET A 19 -6.39 14.92 -2.20
N PHE A 20 -7.33 13.99 -1.97
CA PHE A 20 -7.42 13.26 -0.70
C PHE A 20 -6.26 12.28 -0.45
N VAL A 21 -5.85 11.49 -1.45
CA VAL A 21 -4.90 10.36 -1.26
C VAL A 21 -3.43 10.75 -1.42
N ILE A 22 -3.14 11.86 -2.09
CA ILE A 22 -1.78 12.27 -2.44
C ILE A 22 -0.95 12.66 -1.21
N PRO A 23 -1.48 13.38 -0.21
CA PRO A 23 -0.75 13.65 1.03
C PRO A 23 -0.31 12.39 1.78
N PHE A 24 -1.10 11.32 1.73
CA PHE A 24 -0.74 10.05 2.39
C PHE A 24 0.43 9.33 1.69
N MET A 25 0.46 9.35 0.35
CA MET A 25 1.56 8.77 -0.42
C MET A 25 2.86 9.56 -0.22
N THR A 26 2.76 10.90 -0.26
CA THR A 26 3.90 11.79 -0.06
C THR A 26 4.55 11.62 1.30
N ARG A 27 3.74 11.50 2.37
CA ARG A 27 4.24 11.29 3.75
C ARG A 27 5.12 10.03 3.89
N LEU A 28 4.91 9.03 3.06
CA LEU A 28 5.65 7.75 3.10
C LEU A 28 6.83 7.71 2.11
N GLY A 29 7.17 8.84 1.47
CA GLY A 29 8.33 8.98 0.60
C GLY A 29 8.04 8.94 -0.90
N ILE A 30 6.78 8.93 -1.34
CA ILE A 30 6.42 8.96 -2.77
C ILE A 30 6.22 10.40 -3.22
N THR A 31 7.22 10.96 -3.90
CA THR A 31 7.25 12.39 -4.26
C THR A 31 7.23 12.67 -5.76
N ASN A 32 7.35 11.63 -6.59
CA ASN A 32 7.68 11.76 -8.01
C ASN A 32 6.61 11.12 -8.91
N SER A 33 6.46 11.68 -10.12
CA SER A 33 5.54 11.19 -11.16
C SER A 33 6.30 10.78 -12.42
N TRP A 34 5.77 9.77 -13.14
CA TRP A 34 6.18 9.41 -14.50
C TRP A 34 5.99 10.53 -15.52
N GLY A 35 5.19 11.55 -15.19
CA GLY A 35 5.06 12.80 -15.95
C GLY A 35 6.25 13.75 -15.81
N GLY A 36 7.31 13.37 -15.09
CA GLY A 36 8.56 14.14 -14.99
C GLY A 36 8.55 15.29 -13.99
N TRP A 37 7.54 15.34 -13.12
CA TRP A 37 7.42 16.34 -12.06
C TRP A 37 7.52 15.71 -10.67
N SER A 38 7.92 16.52 -9.68
CA SER A 38 7.98 16.17 -8.27
C SER A 38 7.17 17.16 -7.45
N ILE A 39 6.54 16.70 -6.36
CA ILE A 39 5.73 17.54 -5.48
C ILE A 39 6.57 18.64 -4.77
N ILE A 40 7.89 18.44 -4.68
CA ILE A 40 8.85 19.37 -4.05
C ILE A 40 9.37 20.42 -5.05
N GLY A 41 8.96 20.38 -6.33
CA GLY A 41 9.28 21.43 -7.31
C GLY A 41 10.47 21.16 -8.21
N GLY A 42 10.92 19.90 -8.27
CA GLY A 42 11.93 19.45 -9.22
C GLY A 42 11.34 18.84 -10.50
N THR A 43 12.04 19.00 -11.61
CA THR A 43 11.87 18.17 -12.81
C THR A 43 12.71 16.91 -12.68
N ILE A 44 12.12 15.74 -12.93
CA ILE A 44 12.76 14.45 -12.76
C ILE A 44 12.80 13.70 -14.08
N THR A 45 13.97 13.21 -14.44
CA THR A 45 14.19 12.44 -15.66
C THR A 45 13.93 10.95 -15.48
N ASN A 46 14.09 10.42 -14.25
CA ASN A 46 13.80 9.02 -13.93
C ASN A 46 13.20 8.87 -12.52
N PRO A 47 11.86 8.86 -12.38
CA PRO A 47 11.17 8.72 -11.10
C PRO A 47 11.17 7.29 -10.54
N GLY A 48 11.70 6.30 -11.27
CA GLY A 48 11.71 4.90 -10.86
C GLY A 48 10.34 4.21 -10.91
N ILE A 49 10.27 2.98 -10.38
CA ILE A 49 9.04 2.16 -10.38
C ILE A 49 8.02 2.69 -9.37
N TRP A 50 8.48 3.18 -8.21
CA TRP A 50 7.62 3.67 -7.12
C TRP A 50 7.29 5.16 -7.25
N SER A 51 6.58 5.51 -8.33
CA SER A 51 5.95 6.82 -8.52
C SER A 51 4.49 6.80 -8.04
N TYR A 52 3.80 7.95 -8.06
CA TYR A 52 2.35 8.00 -7.82
C TYR A 52 1.58 7.03 -8.74
N GLU A 53 1.95 6.97 -10.02
CA GLU A 53 1.36 6.04 -11.00
C GLU A 53 1.73 4.58 -10.71
N GLY A 54 2.98 4.32 -10.31
CA GLY A 54 3.43 2.99 -9.92
C GLY A 54 2.66 2.42 -8.74
N VAL A 55 2.42 3.25 -7.70
CA VAL A 55 1.60 2.87 -6.55
C VAL A 55 0.15 2.60 -6.97
N ALA A 56 -0.43 3.44 -7.83
CA ALA A 56 -1.78 3.23 -8.36
C ALA A 56 -1.88 1.92 -9.16
N GLY A 57 -0.93 1.65 -10.05
CA GLY A 57 -0.84 0.42 -10.84
C GLY A 57 -0.72 -0.82 -9.96
N ALA A 58 0.14 -0.77 -8.93
CA ALA A 58 0.29 -1.87 -7.98
C ALA A 58 -1.03 -2.20 -7.25
N HIS A 59 -1.79 -1.19 -6.82
CA HIS A 59 -3.09 -1.40 -6.16
C HIS A 59 -4.14 -1.98 -7.09
N ILE A 60 -4.18 -1.55 -8.37
CA ILE A 60 -5.12 -2.10 -9.36
C ILE A 60 -4.81 -3.58 -9.63
N VAL A 61 -3.53 -3.92 -9.86
CA VAL A 61 -3.12 -5.32 -10.08
C VAL A 61 -3.40 -6.17 -8.85
N PHE A 62 -3.07 -5.68 -7.65
CA PHE A 62 -3.37 -6.38 -6.40
C PHE A 62 -4.87 -6.61 -6.21
N SER A 63 -5.71 -5.61 -6.51
CA SER A 63 -7.17 -5.75 -6.47
C SER A 63 -7.68 -6.85 -7.41
N GLY A 64 -7.16 -6.93 -8.64
CA GLY A 64 -7.49 -8.00 -9.58
C GLY A 64 -7.09 -9.40 -9.08
N LEU A 65 -5.90 -9.51 -8.48
CA LEU A 65 -5.44 -10.77 -7.89
C LEU A 65 -6.30 -11.19 -6.68
N CYS A 66 -6.63 -10.26 -5.79
CA CYS A 66 -7.53 -10.52 -4.66
C CYS A 66 -8.94 -10.90 -5.12
N PHE A 67 -9.44 -10.32 -6.21
CA PHE A 67 -10.74 -10.69 -6.77
C PHE A 67 -10.76 -12.14 -7.29
N LEU A 68 -9.72 -12.56 -8.01
CA LEU A 68 -9.58 -13.95 -8.45
C LEU A 68 -9.46 -14.91 -7.26
N ALA A 69 -8.68 -14.54 -6.24
CA ALA A 69 -8.55 -15.33 -5.01
C ALA A 69 -9.89 -15.46 -4.26
N ALA A 70 -10.71 -14.42 -4.25
CA ALA A 70 -12.05 -14.45 -3.64
C ALA A 70 -12.99 -15.40 -4.39
N ILE A 71 -12.98 -15.40 -5.72
CA ILE A 71 -13.74 -16.36 -6.53
C ILE A 71 -13.29 -17.80 -6.20
N TRP A 72 -11.99 -18.05 -6.13
CA TRP A 72 -11.46 -19.37 -5.81
C TRP A 72 -11.92 -19.85 -4.42
N HIS A 73 -11.79 -19.01 -3.38
CA HIS A 73 -12.22 -19.36 -2.02
C HIS A 73 -13.74 -19.54 -1.89
N TRP A 74 -14.52 -18.83 -2.71
CA TRP A 74 -15.97 -19.02 -2.75
C TRP A 74 -16.37 -20.37 -3.35
N VAL A 75 -15.72 -20.75 -4.46
CA VAL A 75 -15.99 -22.04 -5.13
C VAL A 75 -15.50 -23.21 -4.29
N TYR A 76 -14.30 -23.10 -3.73
CA TYR A 76 -13.67 -24.11 -2.88
C TYR A 76 -13.78 -23.69 -1.40
N TRP A 77 -15.00 -23.63 -0.89
CA TRP A 77 -15.25 -23.26 0.51
C TRP A 77 -15.11 -24.44 1.47
N ASP A 78 -15.41 -25.66 1.00
CA ASP A 78 -15.46 -26.88 1.81
C ASP A 78 -14.09 -27.59 1.86
N LEU A 79 -13.12 -26.94 2.49
CA LEU A 79 -11.81 -27.54 2.76
C LEU A 79 -11.78 -28.19 4.14
N GLU A 80 -11.09 -29.33 4.23
CA GLU A 80 -10.88 -30.08 5.47
C GLU A 80 -10.22 -29.24 6.57
N ILE A 81 -9.38 -28.25 6.22
CA ILE A 81 -8.75 -27.33 7.18
C ILE A 81 -9.76 -26.51 8.00
N PHE A 82 -10.97 -26.30 7.48
CA PHE A 82 -12.03 -25.60 8.20
C PHE A 82 -12.88 -26.53 9.06
N SER A 83 -12.70 -27.85 8.93
CA SER A 83 -13.46 -28.86 9.67
C SER A 83 -12.65 -29.41 10.84
N ASP A 84 -13.34 -29.65 11.97
CA ASP A 84 -12.80 -30.42 13.08
C ASP A 84 -12.70 -31.91 12.69
N GLU A 85 -11.50 -32.50 12.77
CA GLU A 85 -11.25 -33.92 12.48
C GLU A 85 -12.13 -34.86 13.33
N ARG A 86 -12.50 -34.45 14.55
CA ARG A 86 -13.26 -35.29 15.47
C ARG A 86 -14.78 -35.21 15.23
N THR A 87 -15.28 -34.07 14.77
CA THR A 87 -16.73 -33.83 14.67
C THR A 87 -17.24 -33.63 13.25
N GLY A 88 -16.36 -33.43 12.26
CA GLY A 88 -16.71 -33.14 10.87
C GLY A 88 -17.44 -31.80 10.70
N LYS A 89 -17.41 -30.94 11.73
CA LYS A 89 -18.10 -29.65 11.73
C LYS A 89 -17.11 -28.52 11.52
N PRO A 90 -17.54 -27.40 10.90
CA PRO A 90 -16.69 -26.25 10.76
C PRO A 90 -16.27 -25.71 12.13
N SER A 91 -14.97 -25.56 12.36
CA SER A 91 -14.42 -25.06 13.63
C SER A 91 -13.20 -24.18 13.38
N LEU A 92 -13.10 -23.10 14.15
CA LEU A 92 -11.98 -22.15 14.10
C LEU A 92 -11.45 -21.92 15.51
N ASP A 93 -10.16 -22.10 15.70
CA ASP A 93 -9.48 -21.84 16.97
C ASP A 93 -9.13 -20.35 17.08
N LEU A 94 -10.12 -19.53 17.49
CA LEU A 94 -10.00 -18.07 17.56
C LEU A 94 -8.81 -17.58 18.40
N PRO A 95 -8.51 -18.14 19.60
CA PRO A 95 -7.34 -17.73 20.36
C PRO A 95 -6.03 -17.93 19.59
N LYS A 96 -5.88 -19.05 18.88
CA LYS A 96 -4.71 -19.32 18.05
C LYS A 96 -4.63 -18.36 16.85
N ILE A 97 -5.76 -18.13 16.18
CA ILE A 97 -5.86 -17.17 15.06
C ILE A 97 -5.44 -15.78 15.52
N PHE A 98 -5.95 -15.31 16.66
CA PHE A 98 -5.60 -14.01 17.23
C PHE A 98 -4.10 -13.91 17.50
N GLY A 99 -3.50 -14.94 18.11
CA GLY A 99 -2.06 -14.98 18.38
C GLY A 99 -1.21 -14.86 17.11
N ILE A 100 -1.59 -15.58 16.05
CA ILE A 100 -0.88 -15.53 14.75
C ILE A 100 -0.96 -14.12 14.15
N HIS A 101 -2.16 -13.53 14.11
CA HIS A 101 -2.35 -12.19 13.53
C HIS A 101 -1.62 -11.11 14.33
N LEU A 102 -1.67 -11.18 15.67
CA LEU A 102 -0.99 -10.22 16.53
C LEU A 102 0.53 -10.32 16.40
N PHE A 103 1.07 -11.54 16.29
CA PHE A 103 2.49 -11.74 16.05
C PHE A 103 2.94 -11.15 14.72
N LEU A 104 2.21 -11.43 13.63
CA LEU A 104 2.49 -10.87 12.30
C LEU A 104 2.39 -9.34 12.28
N ALA A 105 1.37 -8.77 12.94
CA ALA A 105 1.23 -7.33 13.07
C ALA A 105 2.40 -6.70 13.85
N GLY A 106 2.88 -7.39 14.90
CA GLY A 106 4.06 -6.97 15.65
C GLY A 106 5.34 -6.95 14.80
N VAL A 107 5.58 -8.01 14.03
CA VAL A 107 6.73 -8.09 13.11
C VAL A 107 6.64 -7.01 12.02
N ALA A 108 5.46 -6.81 11.43
CA ALA A 108 5.24 -5.78 10.42
C ALA A 108 5.46 -4.36 10.98
N CYS A 109 4.93 -4.07 12.17
CA CYS A 109 5.10 -2.79 12.86
C CYS A 109 6.57 -2.51 13.16
N PHE A 110 7.27 -3.49 13.73
CA PHE A 110 8.69 -3.37 14.04
C PHE A 110 9.52 -3.14 12.77
N GLY A 111 9.28 -3.91 11.71
CA GLY A 111 10.00 -3.76 10.44
C GLY A 111 9.78 -2.40 9.79
N PHE A 112 8.53 -1.91 9.76
CA PHE A 112 8.21 -0.58 9.25
C PHE A 112 8.97 0.52 10.02
N GLY A 113 8.94 0.47 11.35
CA GLY A 113 9.66 1.43 12.18
C GLY A 113 11.18 1.34 12.02
N ALA A 114 11.75 0.13 12.09
CA ALA A 114 13.20 -0.07 12.12
C ALA A 114 13.89 0.16 10.77
N PHE A 115 13.20 -0.04 9.65
CA PHE A 115 13.80 0.02 8.31
C PHE A 115 13.26 1.14 7.42
N HIS A 116 11.94 1.37 7.41
CA HIS A 116 11.31 2.35 6.53
C HIS A 116 11.40 3.76 7.12
N VAL A 117 10.98 3.92 8.37
CA VAL A 117 10.96 5.23 9.05
C VAL A 117 12.37 5.76 9.33
N THR A 118 13.31 4.88 9.68
CA THR A 118 14.72 5.27 9.94
C THR A 118 15.54 5.55 8.68
N GLY A 119 15.02 5.22 7.49
CA GLY A 119 15.75 5.34 6.23
C GLY A 119 16.86 4.30 6.03
N LEU A 120 17.00 3.31 6.92
CA LEU A 120 18.06 2.29 6.81
C LEU A 120 17.92 1.44 5.53
N TYR A 121 16.69 1.10 5.15
CA TYR A 121 16.35 0.38 3.91
C TYR A 121 15.05 0.91 3.27
N GLY A 122 14.70 2.17 3.53
CA GLY A 122 13.51 2.82 2.99
C GLY A 122 13.74 4.31 2.70
N PRO A 123 12.78 4.98 2.03
CA PRO A 123 12.92 6.35 1.55
C PRO A 123 12.77 7.43 2.65
N GLU A 124 12.83 7.06 3.93
CA GLU A 124 12.45 7.88 5.09
C GLU A 124 11.04 8.50 5.00
N LEU A 125 10.58 9.15 6.07
CA LEU A 125 9.33 9.90 6.03
C LEU A 125 9.64 11.33 5.56
N VAL A 126 8.79 11.87 4.67
CA VAL A 126 8.90 13.22 4.08
C VAL A 126 7.88 14.17 4.67
#